data_AF-Q8T640-F1
#
_entry.id   AF-Q8T640-F1
#
_cell.length_a   1.000
_cell.length_b   1.000
_cell.length_c   1.000
_cell.angle_alpha   90.00
_cell.angle_beta   90.00
_cell.angle_gamma   90.00
#
_symmetry.space_group_name_H-M   'P 1'
#
loop_
_entity.id
_entity.type
_entity.pdbx_description
1 polymer ?
#
loop_
_entity_poly.entity_id
_entity_poly.type
_entity_poly.pdbx_seq_one_letter_code
_entity_poly.pdbx_strand_id
1 'polypeptide(L)' 'VEKVVMPYVSTMPKSLKEPCDGCAAPYGYKNIMTLSQDTSHFASLVRNASVSGNLDAPEGGFDAIMQAIVCRRQIGWREK' A
#
# COMPACT_ATOMS: atom_id res chain seq x y z
N VAL A 1 -0.52 0.11 -4.22
CA VAL A 1 -1.09 -0.57 -5.40
C VAL A 1 -0.54 0.15 -6.61
N GLU A 2 -1.16 1.26 -7.00
CA GLU A 2 -0.72 2.08 -8.13
C GLU A 2 -0.94 3.58 -7.84
N LYS A 3 -0.38 4.45 -8.68
CA LYS A 3 -0.57 5.91 -8.65
C LYS A 3 -2.06 6.23 -8.82
N VAL A 4 -2.59 7.07 -7.93
CA VAL A 4 -4.02 7.43 -7.90
C VAL A 4 -4.35 8.53 -8.91
N VAL A 5 -4.06 8.25 -10.19
CA VAL A 5 -4.30 9.13 -11.33
C VAL A 5 -4.76 8.31 -12.54
N MET A 6 -5.50 8.93 -13.46
CA MET A 6 -5.78 8.31 -14.77
C MET A 6 -4.47 8.15 -15.57
N PRO A 7 -4.30 7.10 -16.39
CA PRO A 7 -5.29 6.05 -16.70
C PRO A 7 -5.23 4.83 -15.76
N TYR A 8 -4.40 4.85 -14.73
CA TYR A 8 -4.16 3.69 -13.86
C TYR A 8 -5.36 3.36 -12.97
N VAL A 9 -6.04 4.36 -12.44
CA VAL A 9 -7.27 4.20 -11.65
C VAL A 9 -8.43 5.00 -12.24
N SER A 10 -9.67 4.55 -12.00
CA SER A 10 -10.85 5.35 -12.30
C SER A 10 -10.96 6.55 -11.36
N THR A 11 -11.09 7.76 -11.92
CA THR A 11 -11.27 9.00 -11.16
C THR A 11 -12.73 9.33 -10.86
N MET A 12 -13.67 8.43 -11.20
CA MET A 12 -15.05 8.56 -10.77
C MET A 12 -15.13 8.57 -9.23
N PRO A 13 -15.91 9.48 -8.61
CA PRO A 13 -15.97 9.59 -7.15
C PRO A 13 -16.34 8.29 -6.42
N LYS A 14 -17.13 7.41 -7.05
CA LYS A 14 -17.46 6.09 -6.50
C LYS A 14 -16.23 5.17 -6.48
N SER A 15 -15.51 5.07 -7.60
CA SER A 15 -14.33 4.21 -7.74
C SER A 15 -13.16 4.65 -6.87
N LEU A 16 -13.03 5.95 -6.59
CA LEU A 16 -12.02 6.45 -5.66
C LEU A 16 -12.29 6.08 -4.19
N LYS A 17 -13.54 5.73 -3.85
CA LYS A 17 -13.91 5.24 -2.52
C LYS A 17 -13.83 3.72 -2.43
N GLU A 18 -14.36 3.04 -3.44
CA GLU A 18 -14.49 1.59 -3.48
C GLU A 18 -14.31 1.12 -4.95
N PRO A 19 -13.10 0.71 -5.35
CA PRO A 19 -12.81 0.31 -6.74
C PRO A 19 -13.41 -1.05 -7.11
N CYS A 20 -13.76 -1.86 -6.11
CA CYS A 20 -14.47 -3.13 -6.19
C CYS A 20 -15.24 -3.35 -4.89
N ASP A 21 -16.30 -4.16 -4.90
CA ASP A 21 -17.14 -4.38 -3.72
C ASP A 21 -16.32 -4.90 -2.52
N GLY A 22 -16.34 -4.15 -1.41
CA GLY A 22 -15.57 -4.46 -0.20
C GLY A 22 -14.08 -4.08 -0.25
N CYS A 23 -13.62 -3.44 -1.32
CA CYS A 23 -12.22 -3.04 -1.49
C CYS A 23 -11.93 -1.66 -0.88
N ALA A 24 -10.74 -1.51 -0.33
CA ALA A 24 -10.23 -0.22 0.11
C ALA A 24 -9.96 0.72 -1.07
N ALA A 25 -10.11 2.03 -0.84
CA ALA A 25 -9.73 3.07 -1.79
C ALA A 25 -8.28 2.90 -2.30
N PRO A 26 -8.02 3.17 -3.60
CA PRO A 26 -6.69 3.03 -4.18
C PRO A 26 -5.66 3.93 -3.50
N TYR A 27 -4.43 3.45 -3.43
CA TYR A 27 -3.28 4.16 -2.88
C TYR A 27 -1.98 3.68 -3.53
N GLY A 28 -0.98 4.57 -3.59
CA GLY A 28 0.36 4.21 -4.08
C GLY A 28 1.11 3.33 -3.08
N TYR A 29 1.56 3.92 -1.97
CA TYR A 29 2.32 3.23 -0.92
C TYR A 29 1.82 3.64 0.47
N LYS A 30 1.77 2.67 1.39
CA LYS A 30 1.49 2.87 2.82
C LYS A 30 2.43 2.01 3.65
N ASN A 31 3.21 2.63 4.53
CA ASN A 31 3.96 1.91 5.55
C ASN A 31 3.03 1.62 6.75
N ILE A 32 2.51 0.39 6.85
CA ILE A 32 1.53 0.02 7.89
C ILE A 32 2.22 -0.32 9.22
N MET A 33 3.44 -0.86 9.18
CA MET A 33 4.15 -1.34 10.35
C MET A 33 5.66 -1.09 10.22
N THR A 34 6.25 -0.44 11.21
CA THR A 34 7.71 -0.36 11.37
C THR A 34 8.28 -1.73 11.76
N LEU A 35 9.50 -2.04 11.32
CA LEU A 35 10.19 -3.28 11.66
C LEU A 35 10.23 -3.50 13.19
N SER A 36 9.74 -4.66 13.62
CA SER A 36 9.62 -5.06 15.02
C SER A 36 9.82 -6.58 15.14
N GLN A 37 10.15 -7.05 16.35
CA GLN A 37 10.21 -8.47 16.68
C GLN A 37 8.84 -9.03 17.12
N ASP A 38 7.82 -8.17 17.26
CA ASP A 38 6.47 -8.60 17.63
C ASP A 38 5.75 -9.28 16.43
N THR A 39 5.90 -10.61 16.37
CA THR A 39 5.29 -11.44 15.32
C THR A 39 3.77 -11.52 15.45
N SER A 40 3.22 -11.34 16.66
CA SER A 40 1.78 -11.39 16.90
C SER A 40 1.08 -10.15 16.31
N HIS A 41 1.70 -8.99 16.47
CA HIS A 41 1.25 -7.74 15.88
C HIS A 41 1.31 -7.81 14.35
N PHE A 42 2.42 -8.30 13.79
CA PHE A 42 2.53 -8.53 12.35
C PHE A 42 1.39 -9.42 11.83
N ALA A 43 1.17 -10.58 12.47
CA ALA A 43 0.12 -11.51 12.05
C ALA A 43 -1.30 -10.93 12.17
N SER A 44 -1.53 -10.02 13.13
CA SER A 44 -2.80 -9.30 13.27
C SER A 44 -3.01 -8.31 12.12
N LEU A 45 -1.98 -7.52 11.78
CA LEU A 45 -2.06 -6.54 10.70
C LEU A 45 -2.23 -7.20 9.32
N VAL A 46 -1.53 -8.32 9.07
CA VAL A 46 -1.70 -9.09 7.83
C VAL A 46 -3.13 -9.63 7.69
N ARG A 47 -3.69 -10.18 8.78
CA ARG A 47 -5.07 -10.70 8.77
C ARG A 47 -6.11 -9.61 8.51
N ASN A 48 -5.84 -8.38 8.94
CA ASN A 48 -6.76 -7.24 8.79
C ASN A 48 -6.48 -6.40 7.53
N ALA A 49 -5.50 -6.76 6.71
CA ALA A 49 -5.15 -6.01 5.51
C ALA A 49 -6.27 -6.13 4.45
N SER A 50 -6.77 -4.99 3.98
CA SER A 50 -7.81 -4.93 2.95
C SER A 50 -7.21 -4.95 1.55
N VAL A 51 -7.91 -5.62 0.63
CA VAL A 51 -7.62 -5.59 -0.81
C VAL A 51 -8.07 -4.25 -1.40
N SER A 52 -7.36 -3.77 -2.42
CA SER A 52 -7.70 -2.58 -3.20
C SER A 52 -7.54 -2.91 -4.69
N GLY A 53 -7.72 -1.95 -5.61
CA GLY A 53 -7.65 -2.22 -7.05
C GLY A 53 -7.46 -0.97 -7.91
N ASN A 54 -7.07 -1.24 -9.15
CA ASN A 54 -6.80 -0.31 -10.25
C ASN A 54 -7.35 -0.90 -11.57
N LEU A 55 -7.13 -0.21 -12.71
CA LEU A 55 -7.71 -0.58 -14.02
C LEU A 55 -6.77 -1.44 -14.87
N ASP A 56 -5.46 -1.26 -14.73
CA ASP A 56 -4.43 -1.90 -15.53
C ASP A 56 -3.70 -3.02 -14.76
N ALA A 57 -2.94 -3.84 -15.49
CA ALA A 57 -2.22 -4.97 -14.90
C ALA A 57 -0.84 -4.62 -14.29
N PRO A 58 -0.05 -3.68 -14.86
CA PRO A 58 1.16 -3.19 -14.20
C PRO A 58 0.83 -2.46 -12.89
N GLU A 59 1.79 -2.45 -11.96
CA GLU A 59 1.60 -1.90 -10.63
C GLU A 59 2.75 -0.96 -10.23
N GLY A 60 2.47 -0.06 -9.29
CA GLY A 60 3.38 0.98 -8.80
C GLY A 60 4.43 0.47 -7.81
N GLY A 61 4.81 -0.80 -7.88
CA GLY A 61 5.67 -1.46 -6.89
C GLY A 61 7.04 -0.80 -6.71
N PHE A 62 7.62 -0.23 -7.78
CA PHE A 62 8.92 0.42 -7.72
C PHE A 62 8.92 1.76 -6.96
N ASP A 63 7.80 2.50 -6.96
CA ASP A 63 7.64 3.65 -6.07
C ASP A 63 7.72 3.21 -4.60
N ALA A 64 7.03 2.11 -4.26
CA ALA A 64 7.02 1.55 -2.91
C ALA A 64 8.41 1.06 -2.46
N ILE A 65 9.15 0.37 -3.33
CA ILE A 65 10.53 -0.08 -3.05
C ILE A 65 11.43 1.12 -2.76
N MET A 66 11.37 2.16 -3.60
CA MET A 66 12.18 3.36 -3.40
C MET A 66 11.91 3.99 -2.03
N GLN A 67 10.63 4.18 -1.68
CA GLN A 67 10.24 4.73 -0.37
C GLN A 67 10.72 3.86 0.80
N ALA A 68 10.59 2.53 0.69
CA ALA A 68 11.04 1.60 1.73
C ALA A 68 12.56 1.59 1.92
N ILE A 69 13.35 1.87 0.88
CA ILE A 69 14.81 1.96 0.98
C ILE A 69 15.24 3.27 1.65
N VAL A 70 14.69 4.41 1.21
CA VAL A 70 15.17 5.74 1.63
C VAL A 70 14.61 6.18 2.99
N CYS A 71 13.39 5.78 3.35
CA CYS A 71 12.72 6.17 4.60
C CYS A 71 13.19 5.35 5.82
N ARG A 72 14.50 5.33 6.08
CA ARG A 72 15.12 4.43 7.07
C ARG A 72 14.48 4.49 8.46
N ARG A 73 14.16 5.69 8.94
CA ARG A 73 13.57 5.90 10.27
C ARG A 73 12.13 5.39 10.37
N GLN A 74 11.33 5.61 9.34
CA GLN A 74 9.92 5.18 9.28
C GLN A 74 9.80 3.66 9.15
N ILE A 75 10.71 3.05 8.38
CA ILE A 75 10.79 1.60 8.21
C ILE A 75 11.42 0.92 9.44
N GLY A 76 12.36 1.57 10.12
CA GLY A 76 13.07 0.99 11.27
C GLY A 76 14.26 0.13 10.87
N TRP A 77 14.95 0.48 9.77
CA TRP A 77 16.19 -0.21 9.40
C TRP A 77 17.24 -0.03 10.50
N ARG A 78 17.85 -1.14 10.93
CA ARG A 78 18.97 -1.11 11.88
C ARG A 78 20.18 -0.43 11.23
N GLU A 79 20.96 0.26 12.06
CA GLU A 79 22.28 0.72 11.65
C GLU A 79 23.22 -0.47 11.47
N LYS A 80 24.19 -0.31 10.56
CA LYS A 80 25.20 -1.32 10.28
C LYS A 80 26.32 -1.26 11.32
#